data_AF-A0A969U1Y1-F1
#
_entry.id   AF-A0A969U1Y1-F1
#
_cell.length_a   1.000
_cell.length_b   1.000
_cell.length_c   1.000
_cell.angle_alpha   90.00
_cell.angle_beta   90.00
_cell.angle_gamma   90.00
#
_symmetry.space_group_name_H-M   'P 1'
#
loop_
_entity.id
_entity.type
_entity.pdbx_description
1 polymer ?
#
loop_
_entity_poly.entity_id
_entity_poly.type
_entity_poly.pdbx_seq_one_letter_code
_entity_poly.pdbx_strand_id
1 'polypeptide(L)'
;MNISLKPEQKQFIQSLVASGKFANGEEVIDTALRLLKKVQGEYEQWIEETREKIDLGIAQLDRGEGLDGEAVVARIRERFKKARQERE
;
A
#
# COMPACT_ATOMS: atom_id res chain seq x y z
N MET A 1 18.52 -18.43 -16.06
CA MET A 1 17.38 -19.22 -15.51
C MET A 1 16.38 -19.41 -16.64
N ASN A 2 15.90 -20.63 -16.89
CA ASN A 2 14.93 -20.88 -17.97
C ASN A 2 13.51 -20.86 -17.38
N ILE A 3 12.74 -19.82 -17.68
CA ILE A 3 11.36 -19.66 -17.16
C ILE A 3 10.39 -20.15 -18.23
N SER A 4 9.61 -21.18 -17.90
CA SER A 4 8.60 -21.70 -18.81
C SER A 4 7.31 -20.90 -18.67
N LEU A 5 6.98 -20.13 -19.71
CA LEU A 5 5.76 -19.32 -19.74
C LEU A 5 4.57 -20.14 -20.25
N LYS A 6 3.41 -19.94 -19.63
CA LYS A 6 2.13 -20.49 -20.12
C LYS A 6 1.80 -19.90 -21.49
N PRO A 7 1.04 -20.63 -22.35
CA PRO A 7 0.65 -20.13 -23.67
C PRO A 7 -0.03 -18.75 -23.62
N GLU A 8 -0.90 -18.54 -22.64
CA GLU A 8 -1.60 -17.26 -22.38
C GLU A 8 -0.61 -16.11 -22.11
N GLN A 9 0.43 -16.36 -21.31
CA GLN A 9 1.46 -15.37 -20.99
C GLN A 9 2.29 -15.01 -22.23
N LYS A 10 2.60 -15.99 -23.09
CA LYS A 10 3.30 -15.76 -24.35
C LYS A 10 2.46 -14.90 -25.30
N GLN A 11 1.16 -15.19 -25.43
CA GLN A 11 0.25 -14.40 -26.26
C GLN A 11 0.13 -12.96 -25.74
N PHE A 12 0.03 -12.79 -24.43
CA PHE A 12 -0.01 -11.46 -23.82
C PHE A 12 1.27 -10.66 -24.12
N ILE A 13 2.46 -11.24 -23.91
CA ILE A 13 3.73 -10.60 -24.23
C ILE A 13 3.82 -10.25 -25.71
N GLN A 14 3.42 -11.17 -26.61
CA GLN A 14 3.41 -10.92 -28.05
C GLN A 14 2.48 -9.76 -28.41
N SER A 15 1.29 -9.65 -27.80
CA SER A 15 0.37 -8.53 -28.03
C SER A 15 0.95 -7.19 -27.61
N LEU A 16 1.71 -7.14 -26.51
CA LEU A 16 2.37 -5.94 -26.02
C LEU A 16 3.51 -5.50 -26.93
N VAL A 17 4.31 -6.44 -27.44
CA VAL A 17 5.35 -6.15 -28.43
C VAL A 17 4.73 -5.70 -29.76
N ALA A 18 3.67 -6.39 -30.22
CA ALA A 18 2.95 -6.02 -31.45
C ALA A 18 2.30 -4.63 -31.36
N SER A 19 1.96 -4.16 -30.16
CA SER A 19 1.44 -2.80 -29.95
C SER A 19 2.50 -1.70 -30.14
N GLY A 20 3.77 -2.06 -30.33
CA GLY A 20 4.89 -1.13 -30.48
C GLY A 20 5.33 -0.46 -29.18
N LYS A 21 4.69 -0.77 -28.05
CA LYS A 21 5.04 -0.23 -26.73
C LYS A 21 6.32 -0.82 -26.15
N PHE A 22 6.74 -1.98 -26.65
CA PHE A 22 7.94 -2.70 -26.21
C PHE A 22 8.66 -3.27 -27.43
N ALA A 23 9.99 -3.21 -27.42
CA ALA A 23 10.85 -3.66 -28.51
C ALA A 23 10.91 -5.20 -28.60
N ASN A 24 10.82 -5.90 -27.47
CA ASN A 24 10.86 -7.36 -27.43
C ASN A 24 10.24 -7.91 -26.12
N GLY A 25 10.12 -9.24 -26.04
CA GLY A 25 9.53 -9.90 -24.87
C GLY A 25 10.37 -9.81 -23.60
N GLU A 26 11.69 -9.63 -23.70
CA GLU A 26 12.55 -9.45 -22.53
C GLU A 26 12.29 -8.10 -21.85
N GLU A 27 12.08 -7.03 -22.62
CA GLU A 27 11.74 -5.71 -22.10
C GLU A 27 10.39 -5.70 -21.36
N VAL A 28 9.42 -6.47 -21.87
CA VAL A 28 8.13 -6.66 -21.18
C VAL A 28 8.35 -7.34 -19.83
N ILE A 29 9.18 -8.39 -19.79
CA ILE A 29 9.47 -9.13 -18.56
C ILE A 29 10.24 -8.27 -17.56
N ASP A 30 11.25 -7.51 -18.00
CA ASP A 30 12.01 -6.60 -17.12
C ASP A 30 11.09 -5.54 -16.50
N THR A 31 10.19 -4.96 -17.30
CA THR A 31 9.20 -3.99 -16.82
C THR A 31 8.26 -4.62 -15.79
N ALA A 32 7.77 -5.84 -16.05
CA ALA A 32 6.90 -6.56 -15.12
C ALA A 32 7.60 -6.88 -13.80
N LEU A 33 8.87 -7.29 -13.83
CA LEU A 33 9.66 -7.57 -12.63
C LEU A 33 9.98 -6.30 -11.85
N ARG A 34 10.23 -5.17 -12.54
CA ARG A 34 10.42 -3.87 -11.89
C ARG A 34 9.17 -3.41 -11.15
N LEU A 35 8.00 -3.58 -11.77
CA LEU A 35 6.71 -3.32 -11.13
C LEU A 35 6.49 -4.23 -9.93
N LEU A 36 6.78 -5.53 -10.06
CA LEU A 36 6.68 -6.48 -8.95
C LEU A 36 7.57 -6.08 -7.79
N LYS A 37 8.83 -5.71 -8.06
CA LYS A 37 9.77 -5.24 -7.04
C LYS A 37 9.29 -3.97 -6.34
N LYS A 38 8.70 -3.03 -7.09
CA LYS A 38 8.13 -1.80 -6.51
C LYS A 38 6.96 -2.14 -5.56
N VAL A 39 6.03 -2.98 -6.01
CA VAL A 39 4.89 -3.40 -5.18
C VAL A 39 5.33 -4.15 -3.94
N GLN A 40 6.32 -5.05 -4.07
CA GLN A 40 6.89 -5.77 -2.93
C GLN A 40 7.57 -4.83 -1.94
N GLY A 41 8.40 -3.90 -2.43
CA GLY A 41 9.08 -2.93 -1.57
C GLY A 41 8.11 -2.00 -0.84
N GLU A 42 7.10 -1.46 -1.52
CA GLU A 42 6.06 -0.63 -0.89
C GLU A 42 5.28 -1.41 0.18
N TYR A 43 4.99 -2.69 -0.07
CA TYR A 43 4.30 -3.55 0.88
C TYR A 43 5.16 -3.88 2.11
N GLU A 44 6.44 -4.18 1.91
CA GLU A 44 7.39 -4.44 3.00
C GLU A 44 7.57 -3.19 3.88
N GLN A 45 7.76 -2.02 3.28
CA GLN A 45 7.84 -0.75 4.01
C GLN A 45 6.56 -0.48 4.80
N TRP A 46 5.39 -0.69 4.18
CA TRP A 46 4.12 -0.51 4.87
C TRP A 46 3.97 -1.45 6.07
N ILE A 47 4.42 -2.71 5.96
CA ILE A 47 4.42 -3.65 7.08
C ILE A 47 5.34 -3.16 8.21
N GLU A 48 6.56 -2.74 7.89
CA GLU A 48 7.54 -2.27 8.88
C GLU A 48 7.00 -1.05 9.63
N GLU A 49 6.55 -0.01 8.91
CA GLU A 49 5.97 1.18 9.52
C GLU A 49 4.75 0.85 10.40
N THR A 50 3.92 -0.11 9.98
CA THR A 50 2.74 -0.50 10.74
C THR A 50 3.13 -1.21 12.03
N ARG A 51 4.13 -2.10 11.98
CA ARG A 51 4.67 -2.78 13.17
C ARG A 51 5.24 -1.79 14.17
N GLU A 52 6.04 -0.83 13.71
CA GLU A 52 6.59 0.23 14.57
C GLU A 52 5.49 1.04 15.28
N LYS A 53 4.42 1.41 14.55
CA LYS A 53 3.28 2.13 15.12
C LYS A 53 2.54 1.29 16.17
N ILE A 54 2.39 -0.01 15.94
CA ILE A 54 1.75 -0.94 16.89
C ILE A 54 2.61 -1.08 18.15
N ASP A 55 3.91 -1.32 18.01
CA ASP A 55 4.84 -1.49 19.13
C ASP A 55 4.87 -0.23 20.00
N LEU A 56 4.89 0.95 19.36
CA LEU A 56 4.78 2.23 20.06
C LEU A 56 3.46 2.35 20.83
N GLY A 57 2.34 1.97 20.21
CA GLY A 57 1.02 1.98 20.86
C GLY A 57 0.94 1.04 22.06
N ILE A 58 1.50 -0.17 21.95
CA ILE A 58 1.60 -1.12 23.07
C ILE A 58 2.42 -0.52 24.21
N ALA A 59 3.59 0.04 23.91
CA ALA A 59 4.44 0.67 24.92
C ALA A 59 3.75 1.88 25.60
N GLN A 60 2.91 2.64 24.88
CA GLN A 60 2.10 3.71 25.45
C GLN A 60 1.03 3.17 26.41
N LEU A 61 0.36 2.08 26.03
CA LEU A 61 -0.63 1.42 26.89
C LEU A 61 0.01 0.86 28.16
N ASP A 62 1.19 0.25 28.06
CA ASP A 62 1.94 -0.27 29.21
C ASP A 62 2.34 0.85 30.20
N ARG A 63 2.57 2.08 29.70
CA ARG A 63 2.81 3.27 30.53
C ARG A 63 1.53 3.91 31.09
N GLY A 64 0.36 3.36 30.78
CA GLY A 64 -0.92 3.89 31.22
C GLY A 64 -1.39 5.12 30.44
N GLU A 65 -0.83 5.39 29.26
CA GLU A 65 -1.22 6.52 28.39
C GLU A 65 -2.50 6.22 27.56
N GLY A 66 -3.16 5.10 27.84
CA GLY A 66 -4.42 4.73 27.21
C GLY A 66 -5.52 5.78 27.46
N LEU A 67 -6.29 6.09 26.42
CA LEU A 67 -7.43 6.99 26.50
C LEU A 67 -8.73 6.21 26.46
N ASP A 68 -9.74 6.68 27.19
CA ASP A 68 -11.09 6.15 27.06
C ASP A 68 -11.67 6.43 25.66
N GLY A 69 -12.05 5.36 24.96
CA GLY A 69 -12.50 5.44 23.57
C GLY A 69 -13.78 6.25 23.40
N GLU A 70 -14.73 6.10 24.33
CA GLU A 70 -16.01 6.81 24.28
C GLU A 70 -15.81 8.32 24.45
N ALA A 71 -14.98 8.72 25.42
CA ALA A 71 -14.59 10.11 25.63
C ALA A 71 -13.88 10.73 24.41
N VAL A 72 -12.96 9.98 23.76
CA VAL A 72 -12.26 10.46 22.56
C VAL A 72 -13.24 10.67 21.40
N VAL A 73 -14.13 9.70 21.13
CA VAL A 73 -15.13 9.80 20.07
C VAL A 73 -16.08 10.98 20.31
N ALA A 74 -16.51 11.18 21.56
CA ALA A 74 -17.34 12.32 21.94
C ALA A 74 -16.66 13.66 21.62
N ARG A 75 -15.38 13.83 22.03
CA ARG A 75 -14.58 15.04 21.73
C ARG A 75 -14.41 15.28 20.24
N ILE A 76 -14.17 14.23 19.45
CA ILE A 76 -14.05 14.35 17.98
C ILE A 76 -15.36 14.84 17.38
N ARG A 77 -16.50 14.27 17.80
CA ARG A 77 -17.83 14.70 17.33
C ARG A 77 -18.13 16.15 17.68
N GLU A 78 -17.76 16.60 18.88
CA GLU A 78 -17.91 18.01 19.26
C GLU A 78 -17.08 18.95 18.39
N ARG A 79 -15.82 18.58 18.08
CA ARG A 79 -14.98 19.36 17.17
C ARG A 79 -15.62 19.51 15.79
N PHE A 80 -16.20 18.44 15.25
CA PHE A 80 -16.91 18.51 13.96
C PHE A 80 -18.17 19.38 14.03
N LYS A 81 -18.91 19.36 15.14
CA LYS A 81 -20.09 20.23 15.31
C LYS A 81 -19.68 21.71 15.34
N LYS A 82 -18.65 22.06 16.12
CA LYS A 82 -18.14 23.44 16.20
C LYS A 82 -17.64 23.95 14.85
N ALA A 83 -16.87 23.15 14.13
CA ALA A 83 -16.36 23.51 12.81
C ALA A 83 -17.44 23.73 11.73
N ARG A 84 -18.64 23.14 11.91
CA ARG A 84 -19.80 23.41 11.04
C ARG A 84 -20.50 24.72 11.41
N GLN A 85 -20.64 24.99 12.70
CA GLN A 85 -21.27 26.22 13.21
C GLN A 85 -20.45 27.48 12.89
N GLU A 86 -19.12 27.38 12.83
CA GLU A 86 -18.24 28.50 12.44
C GLU A 86 -18.27 28.82 10.93
N ARG A 87 -18.90 27.98 10.12
CA ARG A 87 -19.02 28.17 8.66
C ARG A 87 -20.38 28.72 8.22
N GLU A 88 -21.33 28.85 9.13
CA GLU A 88 -22.65 29.48 8.95
C GLU A 88 -22.63 30.92 9.45
#